data_AF-A0A261C7L5-F1
#
_entry.id   AF-A0A261C7L5-F1
#
_cell.length_a   1.000
_cell.length_b   1.000
_cell.length_c   1.000
_cell.angle_alpha   90.00
_cell.angle_beta   90.00
_cell.angle_gamma   90.00
#
_symmetry.space_group_name_H-M   'P 1'
#
loop_
_entity.id
_entity.type
_entity.pdbx_description
1 polymer ?
#
loop_
_entity_poly.entity_id
_entity_poly.type
_entity_poly.pdbx_seq_one_letter_code
_entity_poly.pdbx_strand_id
1 'polypeptide(L)'
;MTTPFKLFELKPKARDRVLLLMDPIHLLFFHQISNKATKEVITSVCKKNQNIEISINFDVHGRRDKRGQRFDKNAKYLVSLQGNGHQDFIYLMEEKFIGEKNVDLVFGDHKVPCIFKKYVKPEKGDAGFFDQLYHSSEMKRPLHRQVVLTYWNYELFDAVMDLADYFSDVFATPITELITSRTMSVWKFRRAIQWLISRQSSIKRVDYLHNELSDSDISMFFGNCNVTERLAICMKDNDRIRHHRYFDLDTLKICMASWVTIDYLLDMDCIFFRISGAQMTSFDCNRFIKSWLNGTNYRLEIISMNCGQILERDDVLDGLETRHRRGYLVERFKNHKVGGSTFEFCIRGGFDVQREDGKLATVDTSKMDRGLFLFVVWTEDEISEGCRRQESEGTDGDVGCTLL
;
A
#
# COMPACT_ATOMS: atom_id res chain seq x y z
N MET A 1 -23.43 27.33 -10.48
CA MET A 1 -23.50 28.54 -9.63
C MET A 1 -23.59 29.76 -10.53
N THR A 2 -24.48 30.72 -10.24
CA THR A 2 -24.67 31.94 -11.04
C THR A 2 -23.71 33.07 -10.64
N THR A 3 -23.03 32.95 -9.50
CA THR A 3 -21.97 33.85 -9.04
C THR A 3 -20.62 33.13 -8.94
N PRO A 4 -19.49 33.81 -9.22
CA PRO A 4 -18.15 33.25 -9.01
C PRO A 4 -17.96 32.90 -7.54
N PHE A 5 -17.44 31.71 -7.26
CA PHE A 5 -17.08 31.34 -5.89
C PHE A 5 -15.94 32.27 -5.44
N LYS A 6 -16.07 32.93 -4.27
CA LYS A 6 -15.13 33.97 -3.78
C LYS A 6 -13.65 33.57 -3.81
N LEU A 7 -13.35 32.28 -3.73
CA LEU A 7 -11.99 31.74 -3.94
C LEU A 7 -11.35 32.20 -5.24
N PHE A 8 -12.13 32.30 -6.32
CA PHE A 8 -11.66 32.71 -7.65
C PHE A 8 -11.60 34.23 -7.83
N GLU A 9 -12.09 35.00 -6.85
CA GLU A 9 -11.87 36.46 -6.76
C GLU A 9 -10.53 36.79 -6.09
N LEU A 10 -9.88 35.81 -5.43
CA LEU A 10 -8.56 35.99 -4.85
C LEU A 10 -7.48 36.18 -5.93
N LYS A 11 -6.41 36.90 -5.56
CA LYS A 11 -5.21 37.00 -6.40
C LYS A 11 -4.68 35.59 -6.75
N PRO A 12 -4.19 35.35 -7.99
CA PRO A 12 -3.81 34.00 -8.45
C PRO A 12 -2.88 33.23 -7.51
N LYS A 13 -1.85 33.89 -6.96
CA LYS A 13 -0.92 33.24 -6.00
C LYS A 13 -1.61 32.78 -4.71
N ALA A 14 -2.56 33.55 -4.19
CA ALA A 14 -3.29 33.20 -2.97
C ALA A 14 -4.31 32.09 -3.25
N ARG A 15 -5.05 32.20 -4.36
CA ARG A 15 -5.97 31.16 -4.84
C ARG A 15 -5.27 29.83 -5.03
N ASP A 16 -4.16 29.81 -5.78
CA ASP A 16 -3.42 28.59 -6.09
C ASP A 16 -2.87 27.95 -4.81
N ARG A 17 -2.38 28.74 -3.86
CA ARG A 17 -1.96 28.22 -2.54
C ARG A 17 -3.10 27.59 -1.76
N VAL A 18 -4.28 28.21 -1.75
CA VAL A 18 -5.45 27.62 -1.08
C VAL A 18 -5.82 26.29 -1.76
N LEU A 19 -5.93 26.28 -3.09
CA LEU A 19 -6.26 25.08 -3.86
C LEU A 19 -5.25 23.94 -3.65
N LEU A 20 -3.94 24.23 -3.59
CA LEU A 20 -2.92 23.22 -3.31
C LEU A 20 -3.06 22.57 -1.94
N LEU A 21 -3.62 23.26 -0.96
CA LEU A 21 -3.83 22.78 0.40
C LEU A 21 -5.18 22.07 0.60
N MET A 22 -6.06 22.08 -0.40
CA MET A 22 -7.37 21.44 -0.29
C MET A 22 -7.26 19.91 -0.38
N ASP A 23 -8.14 19.22 0.34
CA ASP A 23 -8.34 17.78 0.18
C ASP A 23 -8.70 17.47 -1.29
N PRO A 24 -8.14 16.39 -1.87
CA PRO A 24 -8.44 15.98 -3.25
C PRO A 24 -9.94 15.90 -3.52
N ILE A 25 -10.74 15.39 -2.58
CA ILE A 25 -12.18 15.27 -2.78
C ILE A 25 -12.88 16.63 -2.90
N HIS A 26 -12.40 17.66 -2.20
CA HIS A 26 -12.97 19.01 -2.33
C HIS A 26 -12.64 19.59 -3.72
N LEU A 27 -11.42 19.37 -4.22
CA LEU A 27 -11.04 19.80 -5.57
C LEU A 27 -11.93 19.16 -6.63
N LEU A 28 -12.31 17.89 -6.46
CA LEU A 28 -13.27 17.22 -7.34
C LEU A 28 -14.66 17.83 -7.29
N PHE A 29 -15.22 18.03 -6.09
CA PHE A 29 -16.53 18.67 -5.97
C PHE A 29 -16.53 20.07 -6.57
N PHE A 30 -15.46 20.85 -6.34
CA PHE A 30 -15.28 22.14 -7.00
C PHE A 30 -15.24 21.98 -8.51
N HIS A 31 -14.44 21.05 -9.04
CA HIS A 31 -14.33 20.81 -10.47
C HIS A 31 -15.71 20.46 -11.09
N GLN A 32 -16.53 19.64 -10.42
CA GLN A 32 -17.85 19.22 -10.90
C GLN A 32 -18.87 20.35 -11.02
N ILE A 33 -18.96 21.22 -10.01
CA ILE A 33 -19.98 22.30 -9.96
C ILE A 33 -19.56 23.57 -10.71
N SER A 34 -18.35 23.57 -11.26
CA SER A 34 -17.68 24.74 -11.83
C SER A 34 -17.89 24.90 -13.33
N ASN A 35 -17.84 26.14 -13.80
CA ASN A 35 -17.80 26.45 -15.24
C ASN A 35 -16.46 26.04 -15.86
N LYS A 36 -16.36 26.11 -17.19
CA LYS A 36 -15.17 25.69 -17.95
C LYS A 36 -13.88 26.40 -17.48
N ALA A 37 -13.91 27.72 -17.31
CA ALA A 37 -12.74 28.49 -16.90
C ALA A 37 -12.23 28.10 -15.50
N THR A 38 -13.15 27.82 -14.57
CA THR A 38 -12.79 27.37 -13.23
C THR A 38 -12.20 25.95 -13.23
N LYS A 39 -12.72 25.05 -14.07
CA LYS A 39 -12.16 23.70 -14.25
C LYS A 39 -10.70 23.76 -14.70
N GLU A 40 -10.39 24.59 -15.69
CA GLU A 40 -9.02 24.79 -16.20
C GLU A 40 -8.06 25.27 -15.10
N VAL A 41 -8.51 26.17 -14.22
CA VAL A 41 -7.72 26.62 -13.06
C VAL A 41 -7.45 25.47 -12.10
N ILE A 42 -8.47 24.68 -11.74
CA ILE A 42 -8.32 23.55 -10.82
C ILE A 42 -7.35 22.53 -11.41
N THR A 43 -7.53 22.11 -12.65
CA THR A 43 -6.63 21.16 -13.33
C THR A 43 -5.20 21.70 -13.40
N SER A 44 -5.00 22.99 -13.68
CA SER A 44 -3.68 23.62 -13.69
C SER A 44 -2.99 23.59 -12.32
N VAL A 45 -3.75 23.76 -11.24
CA VAL A 45 -3.22 23.65 -9.88
C VAL A 45 -2.94 22.20 -9.50
N CYS A 46 -3.84 21.28 -9.82
CA CYS A 46 -3.63 19.86 -9.56
C CYS A 46 -2.40 19.31 -10.29
N LYS A 47 -2.14 19.74 -11.53
CA LYS A 47 -0.90 19.44 -12.28
C LYS A 47 0.39 19.80 -11.53
N LYS A 48 0.33 20.80 -10.64
CA LYS A 48 1.47 21.21 -9.80
C LYS A 48 1.54 20.41 -8.50
N ASN A 49 0.48 19.71 -8.13
CA ASN A 49 0.41 18.90 -6.91
C ASN A 49 0.78 17.44 -7.21
N GLN A 50 2.08 17.14 -7.12
CA GLN A 50 2.59 15.79 -7.35
C GLN A 50 2.33 14.81 -6.19
N ASN A 51 1.71 15.26 -5.10
CA ASN A 51 1.48 14.44 -3.91
C ASN A 51 0.11 13.72 -3.92
N ILE A 52 -0.69 13.90 -4.98
CA ILE A 52 -1.97 13.22 -5.11
C ILE A 52 -1.73 11.84 -5.71
N GLU A 53 -2.21 10.81 -5.03
CA GLU A 53 -2.15 9.41 -5.43
C GLU A 53 -3.57 8.87 -5.65
N ILE A 54 -3.77 8.15 -6.75
CA ILE A 54 -5.04 7.52 -7.11
C ILE A 54 -4.88 6.00 -6.97
N SER A 55 -5.77 5.40 -6.18
CA SER A 55 -5.73 3.97 -5.85
C SER A 55 -7.07 3.32 -6.14
N ILE A 56 -7.05 2.25 -6.92
CA ILE A 56 -8.24 1.48 -7.31
C ILE A 56 -8.27 0.20 -6.51
N ASN A 57 -9.40 -0.07 -5.85
CA ASN A 57 -9.57 -1.26 -5.03
C ASN A 57 -10.82 -2.05 -5.43
N PHE A 58 -10.58 -3.24 -5.97
CA PHE A 58 -11.60 -4.21 -6.34
C PHE A 58 -11.98 -5.15 -5.17
N ASP A 59 -11.27 -5.09 -4.03
CA ASP A 59 -11.43 -5.93 -2.84
C ASP A 59 -11.72 -5.10 -1.58
N VAL A 60 -12.99 -4.72 -1.40
CA VAL A 60 -13.43 -3.93 -0.23
C VAL A 60 -14.04 -4.78 0.89
N HIS A 61 -14.55 -5.97 0.60
CA HIS A 61 -15.27 -6.77 1.59
C HIS A 61 -14.34 -7.34 2.67
N GLY A 62 -14.67 -7.06 3.95
CA GLY A 62 -13.93 -7.57 5.11
C GLY A 62 -12.59 -6.88 5.38
N ARG A 63 -12.11 -6.02 4.48
CA ARG A 63 -10.86 -5.27 4.66
C ARG A 63 -11.01 -4.04 5.54
N ARG A 64 -9.85 -3.59 6.03
CA ARG A 64 -9.67 -2.37 6.81
C ARG A 64 -8.76 -1.42 6.04
N ASP A 65 -8.96 -0.12 6.22
CA ASP A 65 -8.05 0.91 5.72
C ASP A 65 -6.71 0.90 6.50
N LYS A 66 -5.78 1.77 6.10
CA LYS A 66 -4.47 1.94 6.76
C LYS A 66 -4.58 2.32 8.25
N ARG A 67 -5.76 2.74 8.72
CA ARG A 67 -6.05 3.09 10.13
C ARG A 67 -6.83 1.99 10.85
N GLY A 68 -6.96 0.80 10.24
CA GLY A 68 -7.66 -0.33 10.84
C GLY A 68 -9.19 -0.22 10.82
N GLN A 69 -9.78 0.75 10.11
CA GLN A 69 -11.23 0.89 10.04
C GLN A 69 -11.81 0.07 8.89
N ARG A 70 -12.89 -0.67 9.14
CA ARG A 70 -13.55 -1.48 8.09
C ARG A 70 -14.10 -0.61 6.96
N PHE A 71 -13.99 -1.10 5.73
CA PHE A 71 -14.68 -0.55 4.57
C PHE A 71 -16.20 -0.80 4.63
N ASP A 72 -16.96 -0.04 3.84
CA ASP A 72 -18.40 -0.22 3.78
C ASP A 72 -18.74 -1.63 3.26
N LYS A 73 -19.63 -2.32 4.00
CA LYS A 73 -19.99 -3.71 3.71
C LYS A 73 -20.80 -3.88 2.43
N ASN A 74 -21.46 -2.81 1.98
CA ASN A 74 -22.32 -2.83 0.81
C ASN A 74 -21.57 -2.38 -0.46
N ALA A 75 -20.38 -1.80 -0.31
CA ALA A 75 -19.56 -1.37 -1.43
C ALA A 75 -18.88 -2.57 -2.08
N LYS A 76 -18.94 -2.61 -3.41
CA LYS A 76 -18.29 -3.67 -4.19
C LYS A 76 -16.87 -3.29 -4.59
N TYR A 77 -16.67 -2.03 -4.98
CA TYR A 77 -15.40 -1.45 -5.39
C TYR A 77 -15.22 -0.07 -4.77
N LEU A 78 -14.00 0.46 -4.83
CA LEU A 78 -13.64 1.75 -4.25
C LEU A 78 -12.50 2.38 -5.05
N VAL A 79 -12.58 3.69 -5.27
CA VAL A 79 -11.42 4.52 -5.65
C VAL A 79 -11.05 5.38 -4.46
N SER A 80 -9.77 5.43 -4.12
CA SER A 80 -9.26 6.31 -3.07
C SER A 80 -8.29 7.34 -3.61
N LEU A 81 -8.35 8.53 -3.02
CA LEU A 81 -7.48 9.64 -3.31
C LEU A 81 -6.68 9.95 -2.06
N GLN A 82 -5.36 9.90 -2.16
CA GLN A 82 -4.47 10.22 -1.06
C GLN A 82 -3.64 11.44 -1.44
N GLY A 83 -3.64 12.48 -0.62
CA GLY A 83 -2.88 13.69 -0.90
C GLY A 83 -3.04 14.70 0.21
N ASN A 84 -2.03 15.56 0.39
CA ASN A 84 -2.05 16.63 1.40
C ASN A 84 -2.29 16.14 2.85
N GLY A 85 -1.91 14.89 3.17
CA GLY A 85 -2.17 14.28 4.49
C GLY A 85 -3.57 13.70 4.67
N HIS A 86 -4.43 13.78 3.65
CA HIS A 86 -5.78 13.25 3.63
C HIS A 86 -5.86 11.97 2.79
N GLN A 87 -6.82 11.11 3.14
CA GLN A 87 -7.19 9.94 2.35
C GLN A 87 -8.71 9.89 2.25
N ASP A 88 -9.23 10.09 1.05
CA ASP A 88 -10.64 10.11 0.74
C ASP A 88 -11.05 8.81 0.06
N PHE A 89 -12.23 8.30 0.40
CA PHE A 89 -12.73 7.02 -0.12
C PHE A 89 -14.05 7.23 -0.88
N ILE A 90 -14.07 6.86 -2.16
CA ILE A 90 -15.25 6.91 -3.03
C ILE A 90 -15.75 5.48 -3.29
N TYR A 91 -16.77 5.06 -2.57
CA TYR A 91 -17.36 3.72 -2.67
C TYR A 91 -18.36 3.63 -3.80
N LEU A 92 -18.28 2.54 -4.58
CA LEU A 92 -19.18 2.25 -5.68
C LEU A 92 -20.22 1.21 -5.26
N MET A 93 -21.49 1.56 -5.46
CA MET A 93 -22.68 0.84 -5.04
C MET A 93 -23.62 0.66 -6.24
N GLU A 94 -24.35 -0.45 -6.29
CA GLU A 94 -25.43 -0.61 -7.29
C GLU A 94 -26.61 0.33 -6.95
N GLU A 95 -27.22 0.95 -7.97
CA GLU A 95 -28.35 1.90 -7.86
C GLU A 95 -29.64 1.31 -7.24
N LYS A 96 -29.68 0.01 -6.91
CA LYS A 96 -30.84 -0.63 -6.24
C LYS A 96 -31.23 0.02 -4.91
N PHE A 97 -30.48 1.01 -4.44
CA PHE A 97 -30.74 1.82 -3.28
C PHE A 97 -31.05 3.27 -3.68
N ILE A 98 -32.32 3.66 -3.46
CA ILE A 98 -32.85 5.01 -3.17
C ILE A 98 -33.59 5.72 -4.32
N GLY A 99 -34.83 6.14 -4.02
CA GLY A 99 -35.66 7.02 -4.85
C GLY A 99 -35.45 8.51 -4.55
N GLU A 100 -34.25 9.03 -4.80
CA GLU A 100 -33.89 10.44 -4.60
C GLU A 100 -33.29 11.07 -5.88
N LYS A 101 -33.08 12.40 -5.88
CA LYS A 101 -32.63 13.17 -7.05
C LYS A 101 -31.23 12.75 -7.52
N ASN A 102 -31.16 12.27 -8.76
CA ASN A 102 -29.92 11.97 -9.47
C ASN A 102 -29.04 13.22 -9.63
N VAL A 103 -27.74 13.07 -9.38
CA VAL A 103 -26.72 14.04 -9.82
C VAL A 103 -26.10 13.46 -11.09
N ASP A 104 -25.96 14.25 -12.15
CA ASP A 104 -25.21 13.79 -13.33
C ASP A 104 -23.73 14.03 -13.08
N LEU A 105 -22.93 12.97 -13.11
CA LEU A 105 -21.49 13.06 -13.28
C LEU A 105 -21.16 13.30 -14.75
N VAL A 106 -20.23 14.21 -15.01
CA VAL A 106 -19.75 14.48 -16.37
C VAL A 106 -18.35 13.89 -16.50
N PHE A 107 -18.25 12.79 -17.23
CA PHE A 107 -17.02 12.11 -17.63
C PHE A 107 -16.69 12.50 -19.07
N GLY A 108 -15.81 13.47 -19.26
CA GLY A 108 -15.56 14.04 -20.60
C GLY A 108 -16.84 14.68 -21.18
N ASP A 109 -17.30 14.20 -22.34
CA ASP A 109 -18.55 14.62 -22.98
C ASP A 109 -19.77 13.77 -22.56
N HIS A 110 -19.57 12.72 -21.77
CA HIS A 110 -20.62 11.80 -21.36
C HIS A 110 -21.18 12.20 -19.99
N LYS A 111 -22.50 12.40 -19.93
CA LYS A 111 -23.23 12.49 -18.67
C LYS A 111 -23.59 11.09 -18.22
N VAL A 112 -23.13 10.74 -17.03
CA VAL A 112 -23.42 9.48 -16.38
C VAL A 112 -24.22 9.78 -15.10
N PRO A 113 -25.44 9.25 -14.96
CA PRO A 113 -26.22 9.43 -13.74
C PRO A 113 -25.51 8.74 -12.57
N CYS A 114 -25.21 9.49 -11.52
CA CYS A 114 -24.59 8.97 -10.30
C CYS A 114 -25.03 9.76 -9.07
N ILE A 115 -25.57 9.09 -8.05
CA ILE A 115 -25.95 9.77 -6.80
C ILE A 115 -24.72 9.86 -5.89
N PHE A 116 -24.31 11.08 -5.52
CA PHE A 116 -23.31 11.29 -4.47
C PHE A 116 -23.97 11.44 -3.10
N LYS A 117 -23.54 10.62 -2.16
CA LYS A 117 -23.85 10.83 -0.74
C LYS A 117 -22.57 10.98 0.07
N LYS A 118 -22.27 12.21 0.47
CA LYS A 118 -21.12 12.53 1.34
C LYS A 118 -21.49 12.18 2.79
N TYR A 119 -20.67 11.35 3.40
CA TYR A 119 -20.72 11.03 4.82
C TYR A 119 -19.38 11.35 5.46
N VAL A 120 -19.41 12.04 6.59
CA VAL A 120 -18.22 12.24 7.42
C VAL A 120 -18.33 11.24 8.57
N LYS A 121 -17.42 10.27 8.61
CA LYS A 121 -17.38 9.30 9.71
C LYS A 121 -16.44 9.84 10.79
N PRO A 122 -16.92 10.11 12.02
CA PRO A 122 -16.03 10.50 13.12
C PRO A 122 -15.08 9.33 13.45
N GLU A 123 -13.82 9.65 13.76
CA GLU A 123 -12.86 8.64 14.23
C GLU A 123 -13.35 8.08 15.58
N LYS A 124 -13.20 6.76 15.78
CA LYS A 124 -13.56 6.14 17.07
C LYS A 124 -12.60 6.67 18.14
N GLY A 125 -13.07 7.63 18.91
CA GLY A 125 -12.36 8.34 19.98
C GLY A 125 -13.15 9.57 20.45
N ASP A 126 -13.84 10.24 19.52
CA ASP A 126 -14.60 11.47 19.78
C ASP A 126 -16.12 11.24 19.70
N ALA A 127 -16.61 10.23 20.43
CA ALA A 127 -18.05 10.08 20.69
C ALA A 127 -18.50 10.89 21.92
N GLY A 128 -17.72 11.90 22.33
CA GLY A 128 -18.07 12.84 23.38
C GLY A 128 -18.33 14.22 22.77
N PHE A 129 -19.59 14.64 22.78
CA PHE A 129 -20.05 16.04 22.65
C PHE A 129 -19.58 16.81 21.41
N PHE A 130 -20.38 16.72 20.34
CA PHE A 130 -20.31 17.61 19.17
C PHE A 130 -20.53 19.12 19.52
N ASP A 131 -21.02 19.46 20.71
CA ASP A 131 -21.40 20.83 21.09
C ASP A 131 -20.33 21.65 21.83
N GLN A 132 -19.21 21.07 22.28
CA GLN A 132 -18.25 21.80 23.15
C GLN A 132 -16.92 22.21 22.46
N LEU A 133 -16.71 21.90 21.19
CA LEU A 133 -15.42 22.12 20.50
C LEU A 133 -15.23 23.52 19.88
N TYR A 134 -16.15 24.46 20.07
CA TYR A 134 -16.04 25.83 19.52
C TYR A 134 -15.21 26.81 20.38
N HIS A 135 -14.67 26.38 21.53
CA HIS A 135 -14.08 27.31 22.51
C HIS A 135 -12.60 27.09 22.91
N SER A 136 -11.82 26.21 22.25
CA SER A 136 -10.39 26.12 22.55
C SER A 136 -9.52 26.69 21.42
N SER A 137 -8.58 27.56 21.79
CA SER A 137 -7.62 28.28 20.93
C SER A 137 -6.47 27.40 20.41
N GLU A 138 -6.53 26.09 20.60
CA GLU A 138 -5.54 25.13 20.10
C GLU A 138 -6.22 24.09 19.20
N MET A 139 -6.42 24.44 17.92
CA MET A 139 -6.96 23.52 16.92
C MET A 139 -5.96 22.41 16.58
N LYS A 140 -6.05 21.26 17.27
CA LYS A 140 -5.75 19.97 16.62
C LYS A 140 -7.00 19.56 15.85
N ARG A 141 -7.07 19.87 14.55
CA ARG A 141 -8.21 19.46 13.71
C ARG A 141 -8.31 17.92 13.72
N PRO A 142 -9.45 17.32 14.13
CA PRO A 142 -9.61 15.87 14.03
C PRO A 142 -9.47 15.47 12.55
N LEU A 143 -8.67 14.44 12.24
CA LEU A 143 -8.54 13.94 10.87
C LEU A 143 -9.81 13.19 10.48
N HIS A 144 -10.85 13.91 10.08
CA HIS A 144 -12.10 13.33 9.64
C HIS A 144 -11.93 12.48 8.38
N ARG A 145 -12.47 11.26 8.39
CA ARG A 145 -12.57 10.40 7.20
C ARG A 145 -13.74 10.87 6.35
N GLN A 146 -13.46 11.38 5.15
CA GLN A 146 -14.50 11.65 4.16
C GLN A 146 -14.81 10.38 3.37
N VAL A 147 -16.05 9.92 3.49
CA VAL A 147 -16.58 8.78 2.74
C VAL A 147 -17.60 9.34 1.76
N VAL A 148 -17.41 9.02 0.49
CA VAL A 148 -18.34 9.37 -0.58
C VAL A 148 -18.96 8.08 -1.09
N LEU A 149 -20.27 7.95 -0.97
CA LEU A 149 -21.00 6.85 -1.61
C LEU A 149 -21.46 7.30 -2.99
N THR A 150 -21.24 6.46 -3.98
CA THR A 150 -21.66 6.64 -5.36
C THR A 150 -22.52 5.47 -5.79
N TYR A 151 -23.65 5.78 -6.43
CA TYR A 151 -24.61 4.78 -6.90
C TYR A 151 -24.66 4.80 -8.42
N TRP A 152 -24.51 3.63 -9.04
CA TRP A 152 -24.35 3.50 -10.48
C TRP A 152 -25.36 2.52 -11.05
N ASN A 153 -25.91 2.89 -12.20
CA ASN A 153 -26.99 2.18 -12.88
C ASN A 153 -26.51 1.19 -13.96
N TYR A 154 -25.18 1.02 -14.09
CA TYR A 154 -24.54 0.06 -14.97
C TYR A 154 -23.46 -0.72 -14.21
N GLU A 155 -22.68 -1.51 -14.95
CA GLU A 155 -21.70 -2.41 -14.40
C GLU A 155 -20.62 -1.66 -13.59
N LEU A 156 -20.45 -2.04 -12.31
CA LEU A 156 -19.59 -1.30 -11.37
C LEU A 156 -18.09 -1.35 -11.71
N PHE A 157 -17.65 -2.38 -12.42
CA PHE A 157 -16.27 -2.48 -12.90
C PHE A 157 -16.04 -1.50 -14.04
N ASP A 158 -17.01 -1.23 -14.91
CA ASP A 158 -16.90 -0.12 -15.87
C ASP A 158 -16.88 1.23 -15.15
N ALA A 159 -17.76 1.40 -14.15
CA ALA A 159 -17.86 2.63 -13.38
C ALA A 159 -16.57 3.00 -12.62
N VAL A 160 -15.86 2.00 -12.06
CA VAL A 160 -14.61 2.27 -11.34
C VAL A 160 -13.51 2.75 -12.29
N MET A 161 -13.54 2.30 -13.54
CA MET A 161 -12.55 2.64 -14.57
C MET A 161 -12.81 4.04 -15.11
N ASP A 162 -14.06 4.37 -15.40
CA ASP A 162 -14.46 5.74 -15.79
C ASP A 162 -14.13 6.76 -14.69
N LEU A 163 -14.34 6.36 -13.42
CA LEU A 163 -13.99 7.19 -12.28
C LEU A 163 -12.49 7.41 -12.14
N ALA A 164 -11.69 6.35 -12.32
CA ALA A 164 -10.24 6.44 -12.30
C ALA A 164 -9.71 7.32 -13.44
N ASP A 165 -10.27 7.20 -14.65
CA ASP A 165 -9.95 8.04 -15.81
C ASP A 165 -10.20 9.51 -15.52
N TYR A 166 -11.36 9.82 -14.99
CA TYR A 166 -11.71 11.20 -14.62
C TYR A 166 -10.79 11.78 -13.56
N PHE A 167 -10.46 11.02 -12.52
CA PHE A 167 -9.54 11.49 -11.49
C PHE A 167 -8.13 11.68 -12.06
N SER A 168 -7.68 10.75 -12.90
CA SER A 168 -6.42 10.85 -13.60
C SER A 168 -6.34 12.14 -14.42
N ASP A 169 -7.43 12.51 -15.11
CA ASP A 169 -7.50 13.72 -15.94
C ASP A 169 -7.55 15.01 -15.10
N VAL A 170 -8.39 15.04 -14.05
CA VAL A 170 -8.53 16.20 -13.17
C VAL A 170 -7.24 16.49 -12.43
N PHE A 171 -6.60 15.45 -11.89
CA PHE A 171 -5.37 15.60 -11.12
C PHE A 171 -4.11 15.64 -11.98
N ALA A 172 -4.21 15.23 -13.24
CA ALA A 172 -3.08 14.99 -14.13
C ALA A 172 -2.02 14.07 -13.48
N THR A 173 -2.53 13.05 -12.78
CA THR A 173 -1.73 12.05 -12.07
C THR A 173 -2.06 10.67 -12.63
N PRO A 174 -1.05 9.82 -12.91
CA PRO A 174 -1.30 8.41 -13.23
C PRO A 174 -2.01 7.65 -12.10
N ILE A 175 -2.55 6.47 -12.42
CA ILE A 175 -3.04 5.55 -11.41
C ILE A 175 -1.84 4.98 -10.65
N THR A 176 -1.76 5.27 -9.36
CA THR A 176 -0.61 4.91 -8.53
C THR A 176 -0.71 3.51 -7.93
N GLU A 177 -1.92 3.03 -7.69
CA GLU A 177 -2.13 1.77 -6.99
C GLU A 177 -3.32 0.98 -7.56
N LEU A 178 -3.11 -0.32 -7.73
CA LEU A 178 -4.12 -1.26 -8.19
C LEU A 178 -4.21 -2.44 -7.21
N ILE A 179 -5.35 -2.57 -6.53
CA ILE A 179 -5.64 -3.67 -5.59
C ILE A 179 -6.75 -4.53 -6.21
N THR A 180 -6.41 -5.76 -6.55
CA THR A 180 -7.33 -6.74 -7.15
C THR A 180 -8.08 -7.54 -6.08
N SER A 181 -9.16 -8.23 -6.46
CA SER A 181 -9.91 -9.11 -5.55
C SER A 181 -9.71 -10.60 -5.83
N ARG A 182 -9.72 -11.39 -4.75
CA ARG A 182 -9.74 -12.87 -4.78
C ARG A 182 -10.94 -13.44 -5.51
N THR A 183 -12.04 -12.69 -5.57
CA THR A 183 -13.29 -13.11 -6.21
C THR A 183 -13.52 -12.44 -7.56
N MET A 184 -12.59 -11.59 -8.02
CA MET A 184 -12.64 -11.02 -9.35
C MET A 184 -12.46 -12.15 -10.38
N SER A 185 -13.19 -12.10 -11.51
CA SER A 185 -12.96 -13.06 -12.58
C SER A 185 -11.68 -12.74 -13.36
N VAL A 186 -11.05 -13.79 -13.92
CA VAL A 186 -9.87 -13.66 -14.80
C VAL A 186 -10.12 -12.67 -15.96
N TRP A 187 -11.34 -12.66 -16.51
CA TRP A 187 -11.70 -11.72 -17.58
C TRP A 187 -11.66 -10.26 -17.11
N LYS A 188 -12.23 -9.93 -15.95
CA LYS A 188 -12.18 -8.56 -15.38
C LYS A 188 -10.75 -8.16 -15.06
N PHE A 189 -9.97 -9.10 -14.54
CA PHE A 189 -8.55 -8.89 -14.29
C PHE A 189 -7.81 -8.49 -15.58
N ARG A 190 -7.93 -9.29 -16.65
CA ARG A 190 -7.29 -9.01 -17.94
C ARG A 190 -7.68 -7.63 -18.46
N ARG A 191 -8.97 -7.30 -18.39
CA ARG A 191 -9.48 -6.00 -18.84
C ARG A 191 -8.90 -4.84 -18.02
N ALA A 192 -8.79 -4.99 -16.70
CA ALA A 192 -8.20 -3.97 -15.83
C ALA A 192 -6.72 -3.76 -16.14
N ILE A 193 -5.97 -4.84 -16.32
CA ILE A 193 -4.55 -4.77 -16.66
C ILE A 193 -4.32 -4.19 -18.06
N GLN A 194 -5.07 -4.64 -19.07
CA GLN A 194 -4.95 -4.12 -20.43
C GLN A 194 -5.28 -2.62 -20.49
N TRP A 195 -6.28 -2.17 -19.75
CA TRP A 195 -6.55 -0.74 -19.59
C TRP A 195 -5.43 -0.01 -18.85
N LEU A 196 -4.82 -0.61 -17.82
CA LEU A 196 -3.74 0.04 -17.10
C LEU A 196 -2.51 0.25 -17.99
N ILE A 197 -2.09 -0.81 -18.69
CA ILE A 197 -0.87 -0.78 -19.53
C ILE A 197 -1.04 0.10 -20.77
N SER A 198 -2.27 0.28 -21.28
CA SER A 198 -2.52 1.20 -22.39
C SER A 198 -2.38 2.67 -22.01
N ARG A 199 -2.42 2.97 -20.71
CA ARG A 199 -2.33 4.33 -20.17
C ARG A 199 -0.96 4.68 -19.60
N GLN A 200 -0.24 3.70 -19.05
CA GLN A 200 1.02 3.95 -18.36
C GLN A 200 1.98 2.76 -18.40
N SER A 201 3.27 3.06 -18.52
CA SER A 201 4.36 2.10 -18.54
C SER A 201 4.86 1.71 -17.14
N SER A 202 4.41 2.41 -16.10
CA SER A 202 4.81 2.14 -14.72
C SER A 202 3.67 2.42 -13.74
N ILE A 203 3.65 1.68 -12.64
CA ILE A 203 2.74 1.88 -11.51
C ILE A 203 3.53 1.73 -10.21
N LYS A 204 3.15 2.49 -9.18
CA LYS A 204 3.85 2.42 -7.89
C LYS A 204 3.57 1.09 -7.20
N ARG A 205 2.28 0.75 -7.05
CA ARG A 205 1.86 -0.36 -6.18
C ARG A 205 0.84 -1.26 -6.84
N VAL A 206 1.06 -2.57 -6.74
CA VAL A 206 0.08 -3.54 -7.19
C VAL A 206 -0.08 -4.66 -6.18
N ASP A 207 -1.32 -4.90 -5.78
CA ASP A 207 -1.70 -6.04 -4.96
C ASP A 207 -2.53 -7.01 -5.81
N TYR A 208 -1.86 -8.05 -6.27
CA TYR A 208 -2.39 -9.20 -6.97
C TYR A 208 -2.87 -10.27 -6.00
N LEU A 209 -4.19 -10.43 -5.94
CA LEU A 209 -4.85 -11.24 -4.93
C LEU A 209 -5.69 -12.33 -5.58
N HIS A 210 -5.28 -12.87 -6.74
CA HIS A 210 -6.05 -13.84 -7.53
C HIS A 210 -5.24 -15.12 -7.77
N ASN A 211 -5.89 -16.28 -7.60
CA ASN A 211 -5.20 -17.58 -7.61
C ASN A 211 -4.90 -18.21 -8.98
N GLU A 212 -5.40 -17.66 -10.10
CA GLU A 212 -5.50 -18.37 -11.39
C GLU A 212 -5.12 -17.44 -12.55
N LEU A 213 -3.84 -17.09 -12.65
CA LEU A 213 -3.32 -16.38 -13.82
C LEU A 213 -2.59 -17.37 -14.73
N SER A 214 -2.83 -17.25 -16.04
CA SER A 214 -2.03 -17.97 -17.02
C SER A 214 -0.66 -17.29 -17.19
N ASP A 215 0.34 -18.05 -17.66
CA ASP A 215 1.67 -17.53 -18.00
C ASP A 215 1.61 -16.33 -18.93
N SER A 216 0.66 -16.36 -19.88
CA SER A 216 0.43 -15.28 -20.83
C SER A 216 -0.01 -13.99 -20.14
N ASP A 217 -0.81 -14.08 -19.06
CA ASP A 217 -1.31 -12.92 -18.33
C ASP A 217 -0.20 -12.25 -17.52
N ILE A 218 0.61 -13.09 -16.87
CA ILE A 218 1.79 -12.69 -16.10
C ILE A 218 2.80 -12.00 -17.02
N SER A 219 3.13 -12.66 -18.14
CA SER A 219 4.09 -12.14 -19.13
C SER A 219 3.57 -10.85 -19.77
N MET A 220 2.28 -10.77 -20.07
CA MET A 220 1.66 -9.56 -20.61
C MET A 220 1.77 -8.39 -19.62
N PHE A 221 1.45 -8.59 -18.34
CA PHE A 221 1.54 -7.50 -17.37
C PHE A 221 3.01 -7.07 -17.16
N PHE A 222 3.86 -8.02 -16.76
CA PHE A 222 5.23 -7.71 -16.39
C PHE A 222 6.12 -7.35 -17.58
N GLY A 223 5.74 -7.71 -18.80
CA GLY A 223 6.40 -7.23 -20.02
C GLY A 223 6.07 -5.79 -20.38
N ASN A 224 4.91 -5.27 -19.98
CA ASN A 224 4.41 -3.97 -20.43
C ASN A 224 4.32 -2.89 -19.33
N CYS A 225 4.37 -3.28 -18.04
CA CYS A 225 4.25 -2.35 -16.93
C CYS A 225 5.31 -2.62 -15.85
N ASN A 226 6.06 -1.58 -15.47
CA ASN A 226 7.01 -1.65 -14.36
C ASN A 226 6.34 -1.34 -13.01
N VAL A 227 6.68 -2.09 -11.97
CA VAL A 227 6.22 -1.81 -10.61
C VAL A 227 7.38 -1.23 -9.82
N THR A 228 7.23 -0.04 -9.23
CA THR A 228 8.37 0.72 -8.69
C THR A 228 8.47 0.74 -7.16
N GLU A 229 7.36 0.59 -6.42
CA GLU A 229 7.37 0.64 -4.96
C GLU A 229 7.00 -0.71 -4.34
N ARG A 230 5.86 -1.28 -4.72
CA ARG A 230 5.37 -2.53 -4.11
C ARG A 230 4.67 -3.45 -5.08
N LEU A 231 5.04 -4.71 -4.99
CA LEU A 231 4.36 -5.82 -5.64
C LEU A 231 3.94 -6.83 -4.57
N ALA A 232 2.63 -7.02 -4.40
CA ALA A 232 2.10 -8.15 -3.65
C ALA A 232 1.44 -9.14 -4.60
N ILE A 233 1.77 -10.42 -4.46
CA ILE A 233 1.28 -11.51 -5.31
C ILE A 233 0.73 -12.62 -4.42
N CYS A 234 -0.44 -13.14 -4.74
CA CYS A 234 -1.03 -14.30 -4.08
C CYS A 234 -1.57 -15.24 -5.17
N MET A 235 -0.77 -16.23 -5.57
CA MET A 235 -1.13 -17.17 -6.64
C MET A 235 -0.58 -18.57 -6.36
N LYS A 236 -1.37 -19.60 -6.68
CA LYS A 236 -0.95 -21.00 -6.57
C LYS A 236 -0.05 -21.39 -7.75
N ASP A 237 0.85 -22.34 -7.48
CA ASP A 237 1.67 -23.11 -8.43
C ASP A 237 1.60 -22.63 -9.88
N ASN A 238 2.61 -21.85 -10.26
CA ASN A 238 2.93 -21.60 -11.64
C ASN A 238 4.40 -21.95 -11.84
N ASP A 239 4.66 -23.12 -12.43
CA ASP A 239 6.01 -23.66 -12.66
C ASP A 239 6.92 -22.75 -13.52
N ARG A 240 6.42 -21.63 -14.06
CA ARG A 240 7.06 -20.90 -15.16
C ARG A 240 7.24 -19.40 -14.94
N ILE A 241 6.88 -18.85 -13.77
CA ILE A 241 7.26 -17.48 -13.36
C ILE A 241 8.79 -17.33 -13.24
N ARG A 242 9.51 -18.46 -13.23
CA ARG A 242 10.97 -18.61 -13.13
C ARG A 242 11.82 -17.73 -14.06
N HIS A 243 11.25 -17.11 -15.10
CA HIS A 243 12.01 -16.46 -16.17
C HIS A 243 11.63 -15.00 -16.46
N HIS A 244 10.74 -14.38 -15.69
CA HIS A 244 10.19 -13.07 -16.07
C HIS A 244 10.50 -11.98 -15.04
N ARG A 245 11.58 -11.24 -15.37
CA ARG A 245 11.91 -9.88 -14.96
C ARG A 245 12.30 -9.66 -13.49
N TYR A 246 13.47 -9.04 -13.31
CA TYR A 246 13.92 -8.43 -12.06
C TYR A 246 13.16 -7.12 -11.84
N PHE A 247 12.54 -6.96 -10.68
CA PHE A 247 11.96 -5.67 -10.31
C PHE A 247 12.91 -4.92 -9.39
N ASP A 248 13.28 -3.71 -9.80
CA ASP A 248 13.79 -2.70 -8.90
C ASP A 248 12.60 -2.08 -8.17
N LEU A 249 12.23 -2.67 -7.03
CA LEU A 249 11.11 -2.22 -6.21
C LEU A 249 11.46 -2.32 -4.72
N ASP A 250 10.79 -1.52 -3.90
CA ASP A 250 11.10 -1.45 -2.48
C ASP A 250 10.53 -2.64 -1.69
N THR A 251 9.34 -3.13 -2.03
CA THR A 251 8.65 -4.18 -1.28
C THR A 251 8.07 -5.30 -2.15
N LEU A 252 8.55 -6.52 -1.92
CA LEU A 252 7.98 -7.74 -2.50
C LEU A 252 7.20 -8.52 -1.46
N LYS A 253 5.93 -8.83 -1.75
CA LYS A 253 5.12 -9.74 -0.94
C LYS A 253 4.61 -10.88 -1.80
N ILE A 254 4.87 -12.12 -1.39
CA ILE A 254 4.34 -13.29 -2.09
C ILE A 254 3.64 -14.20 -1.08
N CYS A 255 2.40 -14.54 -1.38
CA CYS A 255 1.63 -15.55 -0.69
C CYS A 255 1.42 -16.74 -1.63
N MET A 256 1.35 -17.94 -1.04
CA MET A 256 1.31 -19.20 -1.81
C MET A 256 2.57 -19.36 -2.66
N ALA A 257 3.72 -19.05 -2.06
CA ALA A 257 5.02 -18.96 -2.71
C ALA A 257 5.70 -20.30 -2.99
N SER A 258 4.94 -21.40 -3.16
CA SER A 258 5.49 -22.75 -3.38
C SER A 258 6.35 -22.84 -4.65
N TRP A 259 6.08 -21.96 -5.62
CA TRP A 259 6.79 -21.83 -6.89
C TRP A 259 8.01 -20.90 -6.84
N VAL A 260 8.19 -20.13 -5.76
CA VAL A 260 9.33 -19.22 -5.60
C VAL A 260 10.57 -20.03 -5.28
N THR A 261 11.68 -19.75 -5.97
CA THR A 261 13.00 -20.36 -5.71
C THR A 261 13.90 -19.38 -4.95
N ILE A 262 14.95 -19.90 -4.32
CA ILE A 262 15.93 -19.04 -3.68
C ILE A 262 16.64 -18.14 -4.69
N ASP A 263 16.97 -18.64 -5.89
CA ASP A 263 17.61 -17.85 -6.97
C ASP A 263 16.77 -16.62 -7.32
N TYR A 264 15.44 -16.78 -7.39
CA TYR A 264 14.54 -15.67 -7.65
C TYR A 264 14.65 -14.56 -6.58
N LEU A 265 14.83 -14.91 -5.31
CA LEU A 265 15.00 -13.93 -4.24
C LEU A 265 16.41 -13.32 -4.22
N LEU A 266 17.43 -14.11 -4.58
CA LEU A 266 18.83 -13.66 -4.63
C LEU A 266 19.06 -12.61 -5.73
N ASP A 267 18.37 -12.74 -6.86
CA ASP A 267 18.52 -11.82 -7.98
C ASP A 267 17.72 -10.50 -7.82
N MET A 268 16.94 -10.38 -6.74
CA MET A 268 16.19 -9.15 -6.44
C MET A 268 17.06 -8.20 -5.60
N ASP A 269 16.68 -6.92 -5.58
CA ASP A 269 17.21 -5.94 -4.63
C ASP A 269 16.02 -5.16 -4.03
N CYS A 270 15.38 -5.72 -3.01
CA CYS A 270 14.27 -5.08 -2.31
C CYS A 270 14.71 -4.62 -0.92
N ILE A 271 14.04 -3.59 -0.40
CA ILE A 271 14.17 -3.19 1.01
C ILE A 271 13.44 -4.19 1.91
N PHE A 272 12.27 -4.67 1.48
CA PHE A 272 11.43 -5.57 2.27
C PHE A 272 10.87 -6.75 1.48
N PHE A 273 11.10 -7.96 2.01
CA PHE A 273 10.47 -9.19 1.54
C PHE A 273 9.51 -9.76 2.58
N ARG A 274 8.29 -10.13 2.14
CA ARG A 274 7.36 -10.96 2.92
C ARG A 274 6.88 -12.13 2.08
N ILE A 275 7.43 -13.31 2.34
CA ILE A 275 7.18 -14.53 1.58
C ILE A 275 6.44 -15.54 2.46
N SER A 276 5.35 -16.11 1.97
CA SER A 276 4.54 -17.07 2.73
C SER A 276 4.08 -18.25 1.88
N GLY A 277 4.13 -19.45 2.47
CA GLY A 277 3.85 -20.70 1.79
C GLY A 277 4.93 -21.09 0.77
N ALA A 278 6.19 -20.72 1.03
CA ALA A 278 7.33 -21.19 0.25
C ALA A 278 7.73 -22.61 0.68
N GLN A 279 8.57 -23.26 -0.13
CA GLN A 279 9.15 -24.57 0.15
C GLN A 279 10.68 -24.43 0.23
N MET A 280 11.16 -23.74 1.27
CA MET A 280 12.57 -23.38 1.43
C MET A 280 13.23 -24.21 2.52
N THR A 281 14.44 -24.66 2.28
CA THR A 281 15.22 -25.44 3.25
C THR A 281 16.09 -24.55 4.12
N SER A 282 16.66 -25.12 5.18
CA SER A 282 17.73 -24.48 5.96
C SER A 282 18.91 -24.04 5.07
N PHE A 283 19.24 -24.86 4.06
CA PHE A 283 20.31 -24.58 3.10
C PHE A 283 19.97 -23.38 2.19
N ASP A 284 18.72 -23.25 1.74
CA ASP A 284 18.29 -22.07 0.97
C ASP A 284 18.42 -20.79 1.80
N CYS A 285 18.05 -20.84 3.09
CA CYS A 285 18.21 -19.72 4.01
C CYS A 285 19.69 -19.38 4.24
N ASN A 286 20.56 -20.38 4.41
CA ASN A 286 22.01 -20.19 4.52
C ASN A 286 22.57 -19.55 3.24
N ARG A 287 22.13 -20.00 2.06
CA ARG A 287 22.52 -19.44 0.77
C ARG A 287 22.08 -17.97 0.63
N PHE A 288 20.89 -17.62 1.12
CA PHE A 288 20.45 -16.22 1.20
C PHE A 288 21.44 -15.37 2.02
N ILE A 289 21.77 -15.80 3.24
CA ILE A 289 22.67 -15.05 4.13
C ILE A 289 24.06 -14.90 3.50
N LYS A 290 24.63 -15.98 2.98
CA LYS A 290 25.95 -15.95 2.29
C LYS A 290 25.95 -15.04 1.07
N SER A 291 24.86 -15.03 0.30
CA SER A 291 24.74 -14.13 -0.84
C SER A 291 24.68 -12.66 -0.42
N TRP A 292 23.92 -12.34 0.63
CA TRP A 292 23.86 -10.99 1.18
C TRP A 292 25.22 -10.52 1.72
N LEU A 293 25.95 -11.40 2.42
CA LEU A 293 27.33 -11.15 2.86
C LEU A 293 28.27 -10.86 1.69
N ASN A 294 28.04 -11.47 0.53
CA ASN A 294 28.79 -11.22 -0.71
C ASN A 294 28.27 -10.01 -1.52
N GLY A 295 27.38 -9.20 -0.96
CA GLY A 295 26.98 -7.91 -1.53
C GLY A 295 25.70 -7.90 -2.36
N THR A 296 24.93 -8.98 -2.42
CA THR A 296 23.57 -8.94 -3.03
C THR A 296 22.57 -8.26 -2.09
N ASN A 297 21.41 -7.87 -2.63
CA ASN A 297 20.32 -7.27 -1.85
C ASN A 297 20.83 -6.09 -0.97
N TYR A 298 21.54 -5.14 -1.58
CA TYR A 298 22.22 -4.05 -0.87
C TYR A 298 21.27 -3.16 -0.07
N ARG A 299 20.04 -2.98 -0.57
CA ARG A 299 18.99 -2.17 0.07
C ARG A 299 18.19 -2.92 1.12
N LEU A 300 18.44 -4.22 1.32
CA LEU A 300 17.66 -5.05 2.24
C LEU A 300 17.69 -4.50 3.66
N GLU A 301 16.50 -4.38 4.23
CA GLU A 301 16.29 -4.15 5.65
C GLU A 301 15.70 -5.38 6.32
N ILE A 302 14.75 -6.08 5.67
CA ILE A 302 14.08 -7.25 6.25
C ILE A 302 13.68 -8.26 5.19
N ILE A 303 13.94 -9.53 5.47
CA ILE A 303 13.23 -10.66 4.86
C ILE A 303 12.52 -11.49 5.92
N SER A 304 11.23 -11.72 5.71
CA SER A 304 10.39 -12.61 6.51
C SER A 304 9.82 -13.67 5.58
N MET A 305 10.19 -14.94 5.80
CA MET A 305 9.83 -16.04 4.92
C MET A 305 9.31 -17.24 5.71
N ASN A 306 8.05 -17.63 5.45
CA ASN A 306 7.53 -18.92 5.90
C ASN A 306 7.93 -20.00 4.89
N CYS A 307 8.81 -20.90 5.34
CA CYS A 307 9.53 -21.86 4.54
C CYS A 307 8.80 -23.21 4.36
N GLY A 308 7.62 -23.37 4.97
CA GLY A 308 6.80 -24.58 4.84
C GLY A 308 7.31 -25.81 5.60
N GLN A 309 8.50 -25.73 6.19
CA GLN A 309 9.14 -26.80 6.97
C GLN A 309 9.96 -26.21 8.12
N ILE A 310 10.30 -27.04 9.10
CA ILE A 310 11.18 -26.67 10.21
C ILE A 310 12.57 -26.31 9.65
N LEU A 311 13.17 -25.26 10.21
CA LEU A 311 14.53 -24.86 9.89
C LEU A 311 15.48 -25.34 10.99
N GLU A 312 16.52 -26.06 10.59
CA GLU A 312 17.59 -26.48 11.48
C GLU A 312 18.59 -25.34 11.64
N ARG A 313 18.72 -24.83 12.86
CA ARG A 313 19.58 -23.68 13.17
C ARG A 313 21.01 -23.90 12.69
N ASP A 314 21.56 -25.07 12.95
CA ASP A 314 22.96 -25.37 12.66
C ASP A 314 23.21 -25.38 11.15
N ASP A 315 22.26 -25.85 10.35
CA ASP A 315 22.32 -25.78 8.89
C ASP A 315 22.16 -24.34 8.36
N VAL A 316 21.26 -23.56 8.95
CA VAL A 316 21.07 -22.14 8.56
C VAL A 316 22.35 -21.32 8.81
N LEU A 317 23.06 -21.62 9.90
CA LEU A 317 24.25 -20.88 10.33
C LEU A 317 25.58 -21.49 9.87
N ASP A 318 25.53 -22.60 9.12
CA ASP A 318 26.73 -23.33 8.71
C ASP A 318 27.71 -22.45 7.91
N GLY A 319 28.97 -22.47 8.34
CA GLY A 319 30.06 -21.71 7.73
C GLY A 319 29.93 -20.18 7.87
N LEU A 320 29.11 -19.67 8.79
CA LEU A 320 28.99 -18.24 9.08
C LEU A 320 29.81 -17.85 10.32
N GLU A 321 30.54 -16.75 10.24
CA GLU A 321 31.10 -16.09 11.41
C GLU A 321 29.97 -15.37 12.15
N THR A 322 29.52 -15.94 13.27
CA THR A 322 28.38 -15.42 14.01
C THR A 322 28.75 -14.94 15.40
N ARG A 323 28.07 -13.88 15.84
CA ARG A 323 28.10 -13.42 17.23
C ARG A 323 26.72 -13.61 17.84
N HIS A 324 26.65 -14.37 18.93
CA HIS A 324 25.38 -14.51 19.65
C HIS A 324 24.94 -13.18 20.25
N ARG A 325 23.75 -12.71 19.88
CA ARG A 325 23.13 -11.50 20.43
C ARG A 325 22.46 -11.83 21.76
N ARG A 326 23.00 -11.30 22.86
CA ARG A 326 22.37 -11.36 24.18
C ARG A 326 21.49 -10.13 24.37
N GLY A 327 20.21 -10.33 24.65
CA GLY A 327 19.26 -9.25 24.95
C GLY A 327 18.01 -9.31 24.08
N TYR A 328 16.90 -8.90 24.69
CA TYR A 328 15.64 -8.64 24.01
C TYR A 328 15.57 -7.16 23.65
N LEU A 329 14.79 -6.85 22.62
CA LEU A 329 14.45 -5.50 22.14
C LEU A 329 15.54 -4.78 21.35
N VAL A 330 15.43 -4.92 20.04
CA VAL A 330 15.41 -3.72 19.20
C VAL A 330 14.00 -3.64 18.60
N GLU A 331 13.13 -2.79 19.16
CA GLU A 331 11.89 -2.34 18.49
C GLU A 331 12.27 -1.39 17.35
N ARG A 332 12.93 -1.92 16.32
CA ARG A 332 13.53 -1.11 15.25
C ARG A 332 12.48 -0.42 14.38
N PHE A 333 11.33 -1.08 14.20
CA PHE A 333 10.44 -0.76 13.08
C PHE A 333 9.01 -0.46 13.50
N LYS A 334 8.76 0.19 14.64
CA LYS A 334 7.40 0.59 14.96
C LYS A 334 6.85 1.55 13.89
N ASN A 335 5.79 1.16 13.20
CA ASN A 335 5.22 1.86 12.04
C ASN A 335 6.21 2.21 10.91
N HIS A 336 7.24 1.38 10.69
CA HIS A 336 8.20 1.66 9.62
C HIS A 336 7.55 1.49 8.25
N LYS A 337 7.78 2.46 7.35
CA LYS A 337 7.09 2.57 6.05
C LYS A 337 8.07 2.41 4.90
N VAL A 338 7.86 1.38 4.08
CA VAL A 338 8.66 1.07 2.87
C VAL A 338 7.70 0.76 1.73
N GLY A 339 7.86 1.42 0.58
CA GLY A 339 7.08 1.12 -0.63
C GLY A 339 5.55 1.11 -0.40
N GLY A 340 5.03 1.98 0.47
CA GLY A 340 3.60 2.00 0.84
C GLY A 340 3.14 0.86 1.77
N SER A 341 4.06 0.03 2.26
CA SER A 341 3.83 -0.96 3.32
C SER A 341 4.22 -0.38 4.67
N THR A 342 3.40 -0.59 5.69
CA THR A 342 3.81 -0.41 7.09
C THR A 342 4.09 -1.79 7.68
N PHE A 343 5.16 -1.93 8.44
CA PHE A 343 5.43 -3.14 9.21
C PHE A 343 5.99 -2.80 10.57
N GLU A 344 5.89 -3.76 11.49
CA GLU A 344 6.47 -3.73 12.83
C GLU A 344 7.15 -5.05 13.10
N PHE A 345 8.41 -4.99 13.56
CA PHE A 345 9.16 -6.18 13.94
C PHE A 345 10.01 -5.91 15.16
N CYS A 346 10.18 -6.97 15.96
CA CYS A 346 11.00 -6.99 17.15
C CYS A 346 12.00 -8.15 17.00
N ILE A 347 13.28 -7.83 17.10
CA ILE A 347 14.35 -8.83 17.17
C ILE A 347 14.38 -9.35 18.61
N ARG A 348 14.06 -10.63 18.80
CA ARG A 348 13.98 -11.27 20.13
C ARG A 348 15.30 -11.91 20.58
N GLY A 349 16.36 -11.71 19.82
CA GLY A 349 17.64 -12.41 19.94
C GLY A 349 17.95 -13.19 18.67
N GLY A 350 19.12 -13.82 18.64
CA GLY A 350 19.59 -14.55 17.47
C GLY A 350 21.09 -14.44 17.29
N PHE A 351 21.53 -14.59 16.05
CA PHE A 351 22.93 -14.57 15.68
C PHE A 351 23.20 -13.44 14.70
N ASP A 352 24.14 -12.57 15.07
CA ASP A 352 24.57 -11.49 14.22
C ASP A 352 25.63 -11.99 13.25
N VAL A 353 25.54 -11.52 12.00
CA VAL A 353 26.55 -11.61 10.97
C VAL A 353 26.90 -10.21 10.49
N GLN A 354 28.15 -10.00 10.08
CA GLN A 354 28.63 -8.70 9.61
C GLN A 354 29.09 -8.82 8.17
N ARG A 355 28.63 -7.88 7.34
CA ARG A 355 29.09 -7.73 5.96
C ARG A 355 30.32 -6.83 5.90
N GLU A 356 31.13 -6.98 4.85
CA GLU A 356 32.37 -6.20 4.67
C GLU A 356 32.17 -4.68 4.68
N ASP A 357 30.98 -4.20 4.27
CA ASP A 357 30.62 -2.78 4.29
C ASP A 357 30.23 -2.25 5.68
N GLY A 358 30.36 -3.08 6.72
CA GLY A 358 30.06 -2.73 8.10
C GLY A 358 28.59 -2.89 8.49
N LYS A 359 27.68 -3.21 7.56
CA LYS A 359 26.29 -3.53 7.91
C LYS A 359 26.22 -4.82 8.71
N LEU A 360 25.35 -4.83 9.70
CA LEU A 360 25.07 -5.98 10.55
C LEU A 360 23.70 -6.55 10.18
N ALA A 361 23.54 -7.85 10.39
CA ALA A 361 22.24 -8.47 10.27
C ALA A 361 22.05 -9.53 11.34
N THR A 362 20.84 -9.66 11.86
CA THR A 362 20.49 -10.67 12.85
C THR A 362 19.60 -11.74 12.22
N VAL A 363 20.01 -13.00 12.35
CA VAL A 363 19.20 -14.19 12.06
C VAL A 363 18.41 -14.54 13.32
N ASP A 364 17.08 -14.36 13.29
CA ASP A 364 16.21 -14.73 14.41
C ASP A 364 15.96 -16.24 14.42
N THR A 365 16.29 -16.89 15.53
CA THR A 365 16.15 -18.34 15.69
C THR A 365 14.90 -18.74 16.48
N SER A 366 14.10 -17.79 16.97
CA SER A 366 13.00 -18.02 17.91
C SER A 366 11.74 -18.65 17.30
N LYS A 367 11.68 -18.70 15.95
CA LYS A 367 10.54 -19.21 15.18
C LYS A 367 10.94 -20.21 14.08
N MET A 368 12.18 -20.70 14.11
CA MET A 368 12.68 -21.70 13.16
C MET A 368 11.95 -23.04 13.28
N ASP A 369 11.51 -23.38 14.50
CA ASP A 369 10.63 -24.52 14.81
C ASP A 369 9.25 -24.44 14.13
N ARG A 370 8.85 -23.24 13.70
CA ARG A 370 7.62 -22.98 12.93
C ARG A 370 7.88 -22.72 11.46
N GLY A 371 9.12 -22.92 11.01
CA GLY A 371 9.55 -22.68 9.64
C GLY A 371 9.62 -21.21 9.24
N LEU A 372 9.72 -20.28 10.20
CA LEU A 372 9.89 -18.87 9.91
C LEU A 372 11.39 -18.52 9.86
N PHE A 373 11.85 -18.11 8.68
CA PHE A 373 13.12 -17.44 8.51
C PHE A 373 12.90 -15.93 8.61
N LEU A 374 13.58 -15.29 9.57
CA LEU A 374 13.57 -13.85 9.75
C LEU A 374 15.02 -13.36 9.81
N PHE A 375 15.34 -12.44 8.90
CA PHE A 375 16.66 -11.84 8.79
C PHE A 375 16.50 -10.33 8.66
N VAL A 376 17.14 -9.60 9.56
CA VAL A 376 16.96 -8.16 9.73
C VAL A 376 18.31 -7.47 9.68
N VAL A 377 18.44 -6.49 8.79
CA VAL A 377 19.65 -5.70 8.56
C VAL A 377 19.58 -4.39 9.34
N TRP A 378 20.70 -3.98 9.92
CA TRP A 378 20.86 -2.80 10.76
C TRP A 378 22.33 -2.37 10.86
N THR A 379 22.59 -1.24 11.52
CA THR A 379 23.91 -0.64 11.77
C THR A 379 24.04 -0.28 13.25
N GLU A 380 25.27 -0.28 13.80
CA GLU A 380 25.49 0.00 15.24
C GLU A 380 24.93 1.35 15.69
N ASP A 381 25.02 2.38 14.84
CA ASP A 381 24.49 3.71 15.11
C ASP A 381 22.98 3.70 15.36
N GLU A 382 22.23 2.87 14.63
CA GLU A 382 20.77 2.75 14.75
C GLU A 382 20.34 2.07 16.06
N ILE A 383 21.20 1.25 16.69
CA ILE A 383 20.92 0.70 18.03
C ILE A 383 21.11 1.77 19.11
N SER A 384 22.12 2.63 18.95
CA SER A 384 22.44 3.67 19.94
C SER A 384 21.33 4.71 20.11
N GLU A 385 20.57 4.99 19.04
CA GLU A 385 19.42 5.91 19.06
C GLU A 385 18.17 5.26 19.68
N GLY A 386 17.95 3.95 19.46
CA GLY A 386 16.83 3.20 20.01
C GLY A 386 16.97 2.89 21.51
N CYS A 387 18.17 2.50 21.96
CA CYS A 387 18.44 2.15 23.36
C CYS A 387 18.30 3.34 24.34
N ARG A 388 18.51 4.59 23.90
CA ARG A 388 18.35 5.76 24.77
C ARG A 388 16.91 6.03 25.23
N ARG A 389 15.91 5.31 24.69
CA ARG A 389 14.48 5.53 25.02
C ARG A 389 13.85 4.44 25.90
N GLN A 390 14.54 3.35 26.23
CA GLN A 390 13.91 2.20 26.91
C GLN A 390 14.67 1.64 28.11
N GLU A 391 15.68 2.33 28.65
CA GLU A 391 16.26 1.97 29.96
C GLU A 391 15.39 2.41 31.16
N SER A 392 14.28 3.11 30.93
CA SER A 392 13.32 3.48 31.98
C SER A 392 11.97 2.81 31.75
N GLU A 393 11.87 1.54 32.15
CA GLU A 393 10.68 0.89 32.75
C GLU A 393 10.80 -0.62 32.57
N GLY A 394 11.40 -1.27 33.57
CA GLY A 394 11.32 -2.71 33.71
C GLY A 394 9.90 -3.14 34.09
N THR A 395 9.40 -4.19 33.48
CA THR A 395 8.73 -5.31 34.15
C THR A 395 8.48 -6.42 33.12
N ASP A 396 8.81 -7.65 33.52
CA ASP A 396 8.48 -8.88 32.81
C ASP A 396 6.98 -8.92 32.49
N GLY A 397 6.66 -8.80 31.21
CA GLY A 397 5.32 -8.99 30.67
C GLY A 397 5.44 -9.51 29.26
N ASP A 398 4.89 -10.70 29.02
CA ASP A 398 4.82 -11.33 27.70
C ASP A 398 3.98 -10.44 26.76
N VAL A 399 4.63 -9.48 26.09
CA VAL A 399 3.98 -8.61 25.11
C VAL A 399 3.80 -9.43 23.84
N GLY A 400 2.59 -9.97 23.69
CA GLY A 400 2.11 -10.61 22.48
C GLY A 400 2.19 -9.67 21.27
N CYS A 401 3.30 -9.72 20.54
CA CYS A 401 3.40 -9.11 19.21
C CYS A 401 2.61 -9.99 18.24
N THR A 402 1.45 -9.49 17.83
CA THR A 402 0.69 -10.09 16.74
C THR A 402 1.36 -9.67 15.44
N LEU A 403 2.00 -10.61 14.75
CA LEU A 403 2.43 -10.43 13.37
C LEU A 403 1.17 -10.27 12.49
N LEU A 404 0.92 -9.05 12.02
CA LEU A 404 -0.10 -8.75 10.99
C LEU A 404 0.48 -8.78 9.59
#